data_AF-A0A4R4PRW8-F1
#
_entry.id   AF-A0A4R4PRW8-F1
#
_cell.length_a   1.000
_cell.length_b   1.000
_cell.length_c   1.000
_cell.angle_alpha   90.00
_cell.angle_beta   90.00
_cell.angle_gamma   90.00
#
_symmetry.space_group_name_H-M   'P 1'
#
loop_
_entity.id
_entity.type
_entity.pdbx_description
1 polymer ?
#
loop_
_entity_poly.entity_id
_entity_poly.type
_entity_poly.pdbx_seq_one_letter_code
_entity_poly.pdbx_strand_id
1 'polypeptide(L)'
;MDYEQFRVEHDKVWALLGEATLPQSLPNDIARLKEMAAAINDPADRRDADNMVAMIESIVDESLSAKDEEPWSDAMNEAIRVHLEASDDSGTPAERIARARAGIQAIGRIADRAPEHERNAIIEMNGSLLMLAEALEPDAE
;
A
#
# COMPACT_ATOMS: atom_id res chain seq x y z
N MET A 1 16.32 -12.95 1.93
CA MET A 1 15.82 -11.58 1.71
C MET A 1 15.61 -10.94 3.08
N ASP A 2 15.84 -9.64 3.24
CA ASP A 2 15.34 -8.92 4.43
C ASP A 2 14.02 -8.19 4.08
N TYR A 3 13.24 -7.87 5.10
CA TYR A 3 11.92 -7.24 4.94
C TYR A 3 12.00 -5.80 4.39
N GLU A 4 13.05 -5.04 4.71
CA GLU A 4 13.27 -3.68 4.21
C GLU A 4 13.50 -3.67 2.70
N GLN A 5 14.27 -4.63 2.18
CA GLN A 5 14.46 -4.80 0.74
C GLN A 5 13.15 -5.13 0.02
N PHE A 6 12.30 -5.95 0.64
CA PHE A 6 10.96 -6.21 0.14
C PHE A 6 10.10 -4.94 0.14
N ARG A 7 10.08 -4.19 1.25
CA ARG A 7 9.34 -2.92 1.37
C ARG A 7 9.72 -1.93 0.27
N VAL A 8 11.00 -1.75 0.00
CA VAL A 8 11.47 -0.83 -1.06
C VAL A 8 10.95 -1.23 -2.43
N GLU A 9 10.97 -2.51 -2.77
CA GLU A 9 10.43 -2.96 -4.06
C GLU A 9 8.90 -2.89 -4.08
N HIS A 10 8.23 -3.20 -2.96
CA HIS A 10 6.79 -3.05 -2.81
C HIS A 10 6.37 -1.60 -3.07
N ASP A 11 7.02 -0.62 -2.44
CA ASP A 11 6.68 0.79 -2.55
C ASP A 11 6.85 1.32 -3.98
N LYS A 12 7.82 0.79 -4.74
CA LYS A 12 7.96 1.08 -6.17
C LYS A 12 6.77 0.56 -6.97
N VAL A 13 6.36 -0.69 -6.75
CA VAL A 13 5.22 -1.27 -7.46
C VAL A 13 3.92 -0.57 -7.07
N TRP A 14 3.78 -0.21 -5.80
CA TRP A 14 2.66 0.56 -5.28
C TRP A 14 2.55 1.93 -5.95
N ALA A 15 3.68 2.63 -6.14
CA ALA A 15 3.70 3.92 -6.84
C ALA A 15 3.17 3.84 -8.29
N LEU A 16 3.37 2.71 -8.98
CA LEU A 16 2.84 2.48 -10.33
C LEU A 16 1.31 2.43 -10.35
N LEU A 17 0.67 2.03 -9.24
CA LEU A 17 -0.79 2.04 -9.13
C LEU A 17 -1.36 3.48 -9.10
N GLY A 18 -0.55 4.46 -8.70
CA GLY A 18 -0.93 5.88 -8.73
C GLY A 18 -0.84 6.52 -10.12
N GLU A 19 -0.35 5.81 -11.13
CA GLU A 19 -0.24 6.33 -12.50
C GLU A 19 -1.58 6.28 -13.24
N ALA A 20 -1.82 7.25 -14.13
CA ALA A 20 -3.04 7.32 -14.94
C ALA A 20 -3.21 6.15 -15.92
N THR A 21 -2.15 5.39 -16.16
CA THR A 21 -2.18 4.18 -17.00
C THR A 21 -1.22 3.17 -16.43
N LEU A 22 -1.74 2.00 -16.03
CA LEU A 22 -0.92 0.95 -15.46
C LEU A 22 0.10 0.42 -16.48
N PRO A 23 1.37 0.23 -16.08
CA PRO A 23 2.39 -0.25 -16.99
C PRO A 23 2.18 -1.72 -17.35
N GLN A 24 2.53 -2.10 -18.58
CA GLN A 24 2.48 -3.49 -19.04
C GLN A 24 3.43 -4.42 -18.27
N SER A 25 4.41 -3.88 -17.56
CA SER A 25 5.33 -4.65 -16.70
C SER A 25 4.70 -5.10 -15.38
N LEU A 26 3.60 -4.47 -14.96
CA LEU A 26 3.02 -4.65 -13.62
C LEU A 26 2.80 -6.12 -13.23
N PRO A 27 2.30 -7.02 -14.10
CA PRO A 27 2.19 -8.44 -13.75
C PRO A 27 3.52 -9.12 -13.42
N ASN A 28 4.60 -8.75 -14.11
CA ASN A 28 5.94 -9.28 -13.83
C ASN A 28 6.50 -8.70 -12.53
N ASP A 29 6.22 -7.42 -12.27
CA ASP A 29 6.65 -6.74 -11.05
C ASP A 29 5.96 -7.35 -9.80
N ILE A 30 4.67 -7.67 -9.90
CA ILE A 30 3.92 -8.40 -8.86
C ILE A 30 4.48 -9.81 -8.67
N ALA A 31 4.74 -10.56 -9.76
CA ALA A 31 5.34 -11.89 -9.66
C ALA A 31 6.69 -11.88 -8.94
N ARG A 32 7.52 -10.86 -9.21
CA ARG A 32 8.78 -10.64 -8.51
C ARG A 32 8.58 -10.36 -7.02
N LEU A 33 7.60 -9.54 -6.64
CA LEU A 33 7.29 -9.30 -5.22
C LEU A 33 6.90 -10.59 -4.49
N LYS A 34 6.14 -11.49 -5.13
CA LYS A 34 5.79 -12.80 -4.54
C LYS A 34 7.04 -13.65 -4.27
N GLU A 35 7.98 -13.68 -5.21
CA GLU A 35 9.25 -14.40 -5.02
C GLU A 35 10.08 -13.79 -3.90
N MET A 36 10.10 -12.45 -3.80
CA MET A 36 10.80 -11.75 -2.73
C MET A 36 10.18 -12.02 -1.36
N ALA A 37 8.85 -11.97 -1.24
CA ALA A 37 8.11 -12.29 -0.02
C ALA A 37 8.41 -13.72 0.45
N ALA A 38 8.36 -14.70 -0.47
CA ALA A 38 8.67 -16.09 -0.17
C ALA A 38 10.12 -16.32 0.32
N ALA A 39 11.05 -15.43 -0.03
CA ALA A 39 12.46 -15.49 0.35
C ALA A 39 12.80 -14.77 1.68
N ILE A 40 11.80 -14.22 2.37
CA ILE A 40 11.94 -13.62 3.71
C ILE A 40 12.07 -14.74 4.74
N ASN A 41 13.10 -14.63 5.59
CA ASN A 41 13.45 -15.66 6.58
C ASN A 41 12.53 -15.64 7.80
N ASP A 42 12.12 -14.45 8.25
CA ASP A 42 11.26 -14.30 9.40
C ASP A 42 9.79 -14.62 9.04
N PRO A 43 9.12 -15.53 9.75
CA PRO A 43 7.74 -15.91 9.43
C PRO A 43 6.69 -14.81 9.65
N ALA A 44 6.94 -13.84 10.54
CA ALA A 44 6.05 -12.71 10.77
C ALA A 44 6.18 -11.72 9.61
N ASP A 45 7.41 -11.29 9.31
CA ASP A 45 7.71 -10.39 8.18
C ASP A 45 7.23 -10.96 6.84
N ARG A 46 7.38 -12.28 6.65
CA ARG A 46 6.88 -12.95 5.44
C ARG A 46 5.36 -12.88 5.33
N ARG A 47 4.64 -13.04 6.45
CA ARG A 47 3.17 -12.93 6.45
C ARG A 47 2.74 -11.51 6.11
N ASP A 48 3.44 -10.51 6.64
CA ASP A 48 3.15 -9.11 6.33
C ASP A 48 3.45 -8.79 4.86
N ALA A 49 4.56 -9.31 4.33
CA ALA A 49 4.88 -9.22 2.90
C ALA A 49 3.82 -9.89 2.01
N ASP A 50 3.36 -11.09 2.38
CA ASP A 50 2.28 -11.78 1.65
C ASP A 50 0.99 -10.96 1.64
N ASN A 51 0.63 -10.33 2.77
CA ASN A 51 -0.54 -9.45 2.86
C ASN A 51 -0.39 -8.20 1.97
N MET A 52 0.80 -7.59 1.96
CA MET A 52 1.10 -6.43 1.11
C MET A 52 1.02 -6.76 -0.38
N VAL A 53 1.51 -7.94 -0.79
CA VAL A 53 1.37 -8.38 -2.18
C VAL A 53 -0.10 -8.68 -2.53
N ALA A 54 -0.83 -9.34 -1.65
CA ALA A 54 -2.25 -9.63 -1.87
C ALA A 54 -3.10 -8.36 -2.06
N MET A 55 -2.76 -7.27 -1.36
CA MET A 55 -3.40 -5.98 -1.54
C MET A 55 -3.19 -5.42 -2.96
N ILE A 56 -1.95 -5.44 -3.47
CA ILE A 56 -1.66 -5.02 -4.84
C ILE A 56 -2.43 -5.90 -5.84
N GLU A 57 -2.45 -7.22 -5.63
CA GLU A 57 -3.18 -8.15 -6.49
C GLU A 57 -4.69 -7.85 -6.52
N SER A 58 -5.30 -7.56 -5.36
CA SER A 58 -6.73 -7.20 -5.27
C SER A 58 -7.03 -5.92 -6.06
N ILE A 59 -6.20 -4.88 -5.87
CA ILE A 59 -6.36 -3.58 -6.54
C ILE A 59 -6.26 -3.74 -8.06
N VAL A 60 -5.31 -4.54 -8.53
CA VAL A 60 -5.10 -4.79 -9.97
C VAL A 60 -6.19 -5.67 -10.57
N ASP A 61 -6.64 -6.72 -9.89
CA ASP A 61 -7.71 -7.59 -10.39
C ASP A 61 -9.04 -6.82 -10.51
N GLU A 62 -9.36 -5.98 -9.52
CA GLU A 62 -10.51 -5.08 -9.56
C GLU A 62 -10.43 -4.13 -10.75
N SER A 63 -9.28 -3.49 -10.97
CA SER A 63 -9.04 -2.57 -12.10
C SER A 63 -9.17 -3.25 -13.47
N LEU A 64 -8.65 -4.48 -13.62
CA LEU A 64 -8.68 -5.23 -14.87
C LEU A 64 -10.05 -5.87 -15.17
N SER A 65 -10.87 -6.10 -14.15
CA SER A 65 -12.23 -6.66 -14.30
C SER A 65 -13.25 -5.62 -14.78
N ALA A 66 -13.02 -4.33 -14.47
CA ALA A 66 -13.83 -3.19 -14.89
C ALA A 66 -13.57 -2.81 -16.36
N LYS A 67 -13.88 -3.70 -17.31
CA LYS A 67 -13.56 -3.49 -18.73
C LYS A 67 -14.34 -2.35 -19.44
N ASP A 68 -15.33 -1.75 -18.78
CA ASP A 68 -16.18 -0.67 -19.33
C ASP A 68 -16.48 0.47 -18.34
N GLU A 69 -15.90 0.45 -17.13
CA GLU A 69 -16.06 1.51 -16.11
C GLU A 69 -14.68 2.12 -15.79
N GLU A 70 -14.67 3.42 -15.50
CA GLU A 70 -13.46 4.19 -15.18
C GLU A 70 -12.64 3.43 -14.11
N PRO A 71 -11.32 3.22 -14.31
CA PRO A 71 -10.58 2.09 -13.74
C PRO A 71 -10.51 2.03 -12.20
N TRP A 72 -10.94 3.08 -11.49
CA TRP A 72 -11.42 3.09 -10.10
C TRP A 72 -12.26 4.33 -9.83
N SER A 73 -13.02 4.37 -8.74
CA SER A 73 -13.68 5.61 -8.32
C SER A 73 -12.68 6.71 -7.94
N ASP A 74 -13.16 7.96 -7.97
CA ASP A 74 -12.39 9.10 -7.45
C ASP A 74 -11.91 8.89 -6.01
N ALA A 75 -12.66 8.14 -5.20
CA ALA A 75 -12.31 7.87 -3.81
C ALA A 75 -11.10 6.93 -3.71
N MET A 76 -11.05 5.86 -4.50
CA MET A 76 -9.89 4.96 -4.52
C MET A 76 -8.63 5.69 -5.02
N ASN A 77 -8.75 6.45 -6.12
CA ASN A 77 -7.65 7.27 -6.64
C ASN A 77 -7.14 8.28 -5.61
N GLU A 78 -8.04 8.88 -4.83
CA GLU A 78 -7.66 9.75 -3.73
C GLU A 78 -6.99 9.01 -2.57
N ALA A 79 -7.48 7.82 -2.21
CA ALA A 79 -6.88 7.00 -1.16
C ALA A 79 -5.44 6.60 -1.51
N ILE A 80 -5.19 6.18 -2.74
CA ILE A 80 -3.85 5.83 -3.23
C ILE A 80 -2.90 7.03 -3.11
N ARG A 81 -3.33 8.22 -3.55
CA ARG A 81 -2.52 9.44 -3.43
C ARG A 81 -2.21 9.80 -1.98
N VAL A 82 -3.21 9.76 -1.10
CA VAL A 82 -3.03 10.03 0.33
C VAL A 82 -2.08 9.01 0.96
N HIS A 83 -2.20 7.75 0.58
CA HIS A 83 -1.31 6.70 1.05
C HIS A 83 0.14 6.95 0.63
N LEU A 84 0.38 7.25 -0.66
CA LEU A 84 1.71 7.58 -1.19
C LEU A 84 2.34 8.79 -0.50
N GLU A 85 1.56 9.85 -0.25
CA GLU A 85 2.04 11.01 0.51
C GLU A 85 2.35 10.63 1.96
N ALA A 86 1.52 9.79 2.58
CA ALA A 86 1.67 9.40 3.98
C ALA A 86 2.84 8.45 4.24
N SER A 87 3.22 7.64 3.25
CA SER A 87 4.35 6.70 3.32
C SER A 87 5.70 7.33 2.95
N ASP A 88 5.72 8.61 2.56
CA ASP A 88 6.95 9.31 2.16
C ASP A 88 8.04 9.27 3.25
N ASP A 89 9.28 9.01 2.81
CA ASP A 89 10.43 8.82 3.69
C ASP A 89 11.14 10.13 4.11
N SER A 90 10.67 11.29 3.65
CA SER A 90 11.29 12.56 3.99
C SER A 90 10.92 13.05 5.40
N GLY A 91 11.87 13.76 6.02
CA GLY A 91 11.70 14.36 7.35
C GLY A 91 12.27 13.50 8.49
N THR A 92 12.04 13.98 9.70
CA THR A 92 12.41 13.31 10.95
C THR A 92 11.46 12.13 11.25
N PRO A 93 11.86 11.16 12.09
CA PRO A 93 10.96 10.07 12.51
C PRO A 93 9.62 10.58 13.08
N ALA A 94 9.66 11.64 13.91
CA ALA A 94 8.45 12.24 14.47
C ALA A 94 7.52 12.84 13.39
N GLU A 95 8.08 13.49 12.38
CA GLU A 95 7.30 14.02 11.25
C GLU A 95 6.70 12.91 10.40
N ARG A 96 7.46 11.84 10.15
CA ARG A 96 7.00 10.66 9.40
C ARG A 96 5.87 9.93 10.15
N ILE A 97 5.98 9.73 11.46
CA ILE A 97 4.89 9.17 12.28
C ILE A 97 3.63 10.06 12.22
N ALA A 98 3.80 11.37 12.37
CA ALA A 98 2.68 12.30 12.29
C ALA A 98 1.99 12.25 10.92
N ARG A 99 2.78 12.14 9.83
CA ARG A 99 2.28 12.02 8.46
C ARG A 99 1.53 10.70 8.25
N ALA A 100 2.10 9.58 8.67
CA ALA A 100 1.46 8.27 8.59
C ALA A 100 0.11 8.25 9.34
N ARG A 101 0.07 8.78 10.58
CA ARG A 101 -1.16 8.88 11.38
C ARG A 101 -2.21 9.80 10.75
N ALA A 102 -1.79 10.90 10.13
CA ALA A 102 -2.69 11.79 9.39
C ALA A 102 -3.25 11.10 8.14
N GLY A 103 -2.42 10.34 7.41
CA GLY A 103 -2.81 9.51 6.28
C GLY A 103 -3.88 8.49 6.65
N ILE A 104 -3.70 7.77 7.75
CA ILE A 104 -4.70 6.79 8.26
C ILE A 104 -6.06 7.44 8.48
N GLN A 105 -6.09 8.62 9.11
CA GLN A 105 -7.35 9.34 9.33
C GLN A 105 -7.99 9.83 8.03
N ALA A 106 -7.19 10.27 7.07
CA ALA A 106 -7.66 10.73 5.78
C ALA A 106 -8.24 9.57 4.95
N ILE A 107 -7.54 8.44 4.88
CA ILE A 107 -8.01 7.21 4.21
C ILE A 107 -9.31 6.71 4.83
N GLY A 108 -9.44 6.73 6.17
CA GLY A 108 -10.69 6.40 6.84
C GLY A 108 -11.88 7.27 6.39
N ARG A 109 -11.68 8.59 6.29
CA ARG A 109 -12.71 9.51 5.77
C ARG A 109 -13.02 9.30 4.29
N ILE A 110 -12.05 8.86 3.50
CA ILE A 110 -12.24 8.52 2.09
C ILE A 110 -13.09 7.25 1.97
N ALA A 111 -12.77 6.21 2.75
CA ALA A 111 -13.54 4.97 2.80
C ALA A 111 -15.02 5.20 3.18
N ASP A 112 -15.29 6.15 4.07
CA ASP A 112 -16.66 6.49 4.50
C ASP A 112 -17.55 6.99 3.35
N ARG A 113 -16.95 7.60 2.31
CA ARG A 113 -17.65 8.12 1.13
C ARG A 113 -17.42 7.29 -0.14
N ALA A 114 -16.62 6.23 -0.06
CA ALA A 114 -16.34 5.35 -1.19
C ALA A 114 -17.52 4.40 -1.46
N PRO A 115 -17.65 3.89 -2.70
CA PRO A 115 -18.51 2.77 -3.02
C PRO A 115 -18.25 1.58 -2.09
N GLU A 116 -19.31 0.82 -1.76
CA GLU A 116 -19.22 -0.29 -0.81
C GLU A 116 -18.20 -1.36 -1.21
N HIS A 117 -18.07 -1.63 -2.53
CA HIS A 117 -17.13 -2.62 -3.04
C HIS A 117 -15.65 -2.21 -2.89
N GLU A 118 -15.34 -0.90 -2.89
CA GLU A 118 -13.96 -0.38 -2.74
C GLU A 118 -13.61 -0.07 -1.28
N ARG A 119 -14.61 0.05 -0.39
CA ARG A 119 -14.41 0.51 0.99
C ARG A 119 -13.38 -0.33 1.75
N ASN A 120 -13.43 -1.66 1.61
CA ASN A 120 -12.51 -2.55 2.30
C ASN A 120 -11.07 -2.36 1.79
N ALA A 121 -10.88 -2.37 0.47
CA ALA A 121 -9.56 -2.15 -0.14
C ALA A 121 -8.96 -0.80 0.27
N ILE A 122 -9.77 0.27 0.33
CA ILE A 122 -9.32 1.58 0.83
C ILE A 122 -8.92 1.50 2.31
N ILE A 123 -9.71 0.83 3.17
CA ILE A 123 -9.39 0.71 4.61
C ILE A 123 -8.11 -0.09 4.82
N GLU A 124 -7.88 -1.16 4.05
CA GLU A 124 -6.72 -2.02 4.20
C GLU A 124 -5.41 -1.24 3.99
N MET A 125 -5.39 -0.19 3.15
CA MET A 125 -4.22 0.69 2.95
C MET A 125 -3.67 1.27 4.26
N ASN A 126 -4.49 1.41 5.30
CA ASN A 126 -4.07 1.87 6.62
C ASN A 126 -3.05 0.92 7.29
N GLY A 127 -3.08 -0.38 6.98
CA GLY A 127 -2.23 -1.38 7.62
C GLY A 127 -0.75 -1.08 7.44
N SER A 128 -0.32 -0.75 6.22
CA SER A 128 1.08 -0.43 5.93
C SER A 128 1.53 0.90 6.56
N LEU A 129 0.65 1.89 6.67
CA LEU A 129 0.92 3.14 7.39
C LEU A 129 1.01 2.93 8.90
N LEU A 130 0.22 2.00 9.45
CA LEU A 130 0.28 1.64 10.86
C LEU A 130 1.62 0.96 11.19
N MET A 131 2.02 -0.03 10.39
CA MET A 131 3.33 -0.68 10.55
C MET A 131 4.48 0.33 10.41
N LEU A 132 4.39 1.28 9.47
CA LEU A 132 5.39 2.35 9.34
C LEU A 132 5.47 3.21 10.62
N ALA A 133 4.33 3.61 11.18
CA ALA A 133 4.29 4.40 12.39
C ALA A 133 4.87 3.63 13.59
N GLU A 134 4.52 2.35 13.74
CA GLU A 134 5.01 1.48 14.81
C GLU A 134 6.52 1.22 14.70
N ALA A 135 7.04 0.99 13.49
CA ALA A 135 8.47 0.77 13.27
C ALA A 135 9.33 2.02 13.54
N LEU A 136 8.74 3.21 13.44
CA LEU A 136 9.42 4.49 13.70
C LEU A 136 9.28 4.96 15.14
N GLU A 137 8.35 4.39 15.92
CA GLU A 137 8.23 4.71 17.33
C GLU A 137 9.52 4.28 18.05
N PRO A 138 10.16 5.19 18.80
CA PRO A 138 11.32 4.79 19.59
C PRO A 138 10.86 3.75 20.60
N ASP A 139 11.59 2.62 20.71
CA ASP A 139 11.42 1.65 21.77
C ASP A 139 11.25 2.41 23.08
N ALA A 140 10.03 2.36 23.64
CA ALA A 140 9.75 2.97 24.91
C ALA A 140 10.56 2.21 25.97
N GLU A 141 11.73 2.73 26.33
CA GLU A 141 12.51 2.29 27.49
C GLU A 141 11.67 2.31 28.78
#